data_AF-A0A850NT13-F1
#
_entry.id   AF-A0A850NT13-F1
#
_cell.length_a   1.000
_cell.length_b   1.000
_cell.length_c   1.000
_cell.angle_alpha   90.00
_cell.angle_beta   90.00
_cell.angle_gamma   90.00
#
_symmetry.space_group_name_H-M   'P 1'
#
loop_
_entity.id
_entity.type
_entity.pdbx_description
1 polymer ?
#
loop_
_entity_poly.entity_id
_entity_poly.type
_entity_poly.pdbx_seq_one_letter_code
_entity_poly.pdbx_strand_id
1 'polypeptide(L)'
;ALADAIARAAQAEGRLPALLVQVNIGDEAQKSGVGTDEAPRFIADCQARFGDALRGLMCIPPEGRDPVPYFTALARMARVAGLAELSMGMSGDFEAAIGCGASSVRVGSAIFGHRPAGFAPATLAAKAGADE
;
A
#
# COMPACT_ATOMS: atom_id res chain seq x y z
N ALA A 1 -8.10 -6.32 -12.02
CA ALA A 1 -7.18 -5.89 -10.94
C ALA A 1 -7.97 -5.49 -9.68
N LEU A 2 -7.31 -5.36 -8.51
CA LEU A 2 -7.96 -4.89 -7.26
C LEU A 2 -8.63 -3.52 -7.44
N ALA A 3 -8.02 -2.63 -8.24
CA ALA A 3 -8.61 -1.34 -8.60
C ALA A 3 -10.01 -1.46 -9.24
N ASP A 4 -10.26 -2.52 -10.04
CA ASP A 4 -11.57 -2.75 -10.65
C ASP A 4 -12.62 -3.15 -9.63
N ALA A 5 -12.24 -3.97 -8.67
CA ALA A 5 -13.13 -4.36 -7.57
C ALA A 5 -13.46 -3.16 -6.69
N ILE A 6 -12.47 -2.31 -6.38
CA ILE A 6 -12.67 -1.08 -5.61
C ILE A 6 -13.62 -0.13 -6.33
N ALA A 7 -13.45 0.08 -7.63
CA ALA A 7 -14.35 0.95 -8.41
C ALA A 7 -15.79 0.43 -8.46
N ARG A 8 -15.99 -0.89 -8.65
CA ARG A 8 -17.32 -1.49 -8.62
C ARG A 8 -17.97 -1.34 -7.25
N ALA A 9 -17.21 -1.59 -6.17
CA ALA A 9 -17.70 -1.41 -4.81
C ALA A 9 -18.05 0.06 -4.54
N ALA A 10 -17.23 1.01 -4.99
CA ALA A 10 -17.50 2.44 -4.82
C ALA A 10 -18.78 2.89 -5.54
N GLN A 11 -19.04 2.34 -6.73
CA GLN A 11 -20.28 2.59 -7.46
C GLN A 11 -21.51 2.00 -6.73
N ALA A 12 -21.38 0.79 -6.18
CA ALA A 12 -22.47 0.14 -5.44
C ALA A 12 -22.78 0.84 -4.10
N GLU A 13 -21.75 1.29 -3.39
CA GLU A 13 -21.85 1.84 -2.04
C GLU A 13 -22.01 3.37 -2.01
N GLY A 14 -21.80 4.05 -3.15
CA GLY A 14 -21.84 5.52 -3.25
C GLY A 14 -20.72 6.23 -2.46
N ARG A 15 -19.66 5.51 -2.08
CA ARG A 15 -18.52 6.04 -1.31
C ARG A 15 -17.22 5.37 -1.70
N LEU A 16 -16.11 6.12 -1.62
CA LEU A 16 -14.77 5.62 -1.88
C LEU A 16 -13.84 6.03 -0.72
N PRO A 17 -13.08 5.11 -0.12
CA PRO A 17 -12.11 5.48 0.90
C PRO A 17 -10.90 6.19 0.27
N ALA A 18 -10.07 6.80 1.10
CA ALA A 18 -8.73 7.22 0.69
C ALA A 18 -7.92 5.99 0.22
N LEU A 19 -7.25 6.12 -0.92
CA LEU A 19 -6.49 5.08 -1.58
C LEU A 19 -5.01 5.44 -1.64
N LEU A 20 -4.18 4.42 -1.50
CA LEU A 20 -2.76 4.47 -1.80
C LEU A 20 -2.43 3.38 -2.82
N VAL A 21 -1.52 3.66 -3.76
CA VAL A 21 -0.97 2.64 -4.65
C VAL A 21 0.22 1.97 -3.99
N GLN A 22 0.18 0.64 -3.87
CA GLN A 22 1.33 -0.14 -3.42
C GLN A 22 2.29 -0.39 -4.59
N VAL A 23 3.52 0.10 -4.46
CA VAL A 23 4.61 -0.14 -5.40
C VAL A 23 5.49 -1.26 -4.87
N ASN A 24 5.75 -2.27 -5.70
CA ASN A 24 6.77 -3.28 -5.44
C ASN A 24 8.15 -2.65 -5.64
N ILE A 25 8.55 -1.80 -4.70
CA ILE A 25 9.70 -0.90 -4.84
C ILE A 25 11.05 -1.63 -4.95
N GLY A 26 11.09 -2.91 -4.57
CA GLY A 26 12.25 -3.79 -4.69
C GLY A 26 12.20 -4.76 -5.86
N ASP A 27 11.14 -4.71 -6.68
CA ASP A 27 10.86 -5.62 -7.80
C ASP A 27 11.03 -7.10 -7.44
N GLU A 28 10.56 -7.46 -6.24
CA GLU A 28 10.62 -8.81 -5.70
C GLU A 28 9.43 -9.64 -6.21
N ALA A 29 9.68 -10.71 -6.97
CA ALA A 29 8.63 -11.52 -7.61
C ALA A 29 7.60 -12.10 -6.62
N GLN A 30 8.01 -12.33 -5.37
CA GLN A 30 7.15 -12.84 -4.30
C GLN A 30 6.28 -11.78 -3.62
N LYS A 31 6.47 -10.49 -3.93
CA LYS A 31 5.73 -9.38 -3.31
C LYS A 31 4.67 -8.82 -4.22
N SER A 32 3.54 -8.46 -3.61
CA SER A 32 2.47 -7.73 -4.27
C SER A 32 2.85 -6.26 -4.51
N GLY A 33 2.19 -5.65 -5.49
CA GLY A 33 2.36 -4.25 -5.85
C GLY A 33 2.61 -4.10 -7.34
N VAL A 34 2.40 -2.90 -7.86
CA VAL A 34 2.79 -2.57 -9.23
C VAL A 34 4.32 -2.48 -9.31
N GLY A 35 4.92 -3.05 -10.36
CA GLY A 35 6.37 -2.94 -10.60
C GLY A 35 6.80 -1.49 -10.80
N THR A 36 8.06 -1.18 -10.50
CA THR A 36 8.55 0.20 -10.55
C THR A 36 8.42 0.83 -11.94
N ASP A 37 8.62 0.04 -13.01
CA ASP A 37 8.49 0.46 -14.41
C ASP A 37 7.04 0.75 -14.83
N GLU A 38 6.07 0.03 -14.26
CA GLU A 38 4.64 0.18 -14.59
C GLU A 38 3.95 1.23 -13.72
N ALA A 39 4.55 1.57 -12.57
CA ALA A 39 3.96 2.42 -11.56
C ALA A 39 3.53 3.80 -12.09
N PRO A 40 4.33 4.54 -12.90
CA PRO A 40 3.92 5.86 -13.40
C PRO A 40 2.60 5.81 -14.18
N ARG A 41 2.45 4.82 -15.06
CA ARG A 41 1.23 4.64 -15.85
C ARG A 41 0.06 4.25 -14.95
N PHE A 42 0.26 3.28 -14.05
CA PHE A 42 -0.79 2.81 -13.17
C PHE A 42 -1.30 3.89 -12.21
N ILE A 43 -0.39 4.73 -11.70
CA ILE A 43 -0.74 5.89 -10.86
C ILE A 43 -1.60 6.87 -11.65
N ALA A 44 -1.22 7.22 -12.89
CA ALA A 44 -2.00 8.12 -13.74
C ALA A 44 -3.40 7.56 -14.04
N ASP A 45 -3.50 6.26 -14.36
CA ASP A 45 -4.79 5.59 -14.58
C ASP A 45 -5.66 5.64 -13.32
N CYS A 46 -5.05 5.48 -12.14
CA CYS A 46 -5.74 5.58 -10.86
C CYS A 46 -6.15 7.02 -10.52
N GLN A 47 -5.34 8.04 -10.85
CA GLN A 47 -5.73 9.45 -10.69
C GLN A 47 -6.93 9.80 -11.57
N ALA A 48 -6.91 9.38 -12.83
CA ALA A 48 -8.03 9.59 -13.75
C ALA A 48 -9.32 8.90 -13.27
N ARG A 49 -9.19 7.73 -12.63
CA ARG A 49 -10.32 6.92 -12.18
C ARG A 49 -10.88 7.32 -10.82
N PHE A 50 -10.02 7.66 -9.87
CA PHE A 50 -10.39 7.86 -8.47
C PHE A 50 -10.29 9.31 -8.00
N GLY A 51 -9.72 10.20 -8.82
CA GLY A 51 -9.55 11.62 -8.50
C GLY A 51 -8.83 11.81 -7.16
N ASP A 52 -9.35 12.72 -6.34
CA ASP A 52 -8.78 13.11 -5.04
C ASP A 52 -8.79 12.01 -3.98
N ALA A 53 -9.48 10.89 -4.25
CA ALA A 53 -9.41 9.73 -3.37
C ALA A 53 -8.06 9.01 -3.48
N LEU A 54 -7.32 9.15 -4.57
CA LEU A 54 -5.93 8.69 -4.61
C LEU A 54 -5.03 9.71 -3.92
N ARG A 55 -4.50 9.34 -2.76
CA ARG A 55 -3.78 10.27 -1.88
C ARG A 55 -2.26 10.15 -1.94
N GLY A 56 -1.76 8.99 -2.35
CA GLY A 56 -0.39 8.64 -2.05
C GLY A 56 0.05 7.27 -2.51
N LEU A 57 1.26 6.93 -2.10
CA LEU A 57 1.92 5.67 -2.39
C LEU A 57 2.25 4.91 -1.11
N MET A 58 2.44 3.61 -1.26
CA MET A 58 2.81 2.70 -0.19
C MET A 58 3.90 1.74 -0.68
N CYS A 59 4.87 1.41 0.17
CA CYS A 59 5.79 0.31 -0.12
C CYS A 59 6.19 -0.49 1.12
N ILE A 60 6.70 -1.69 0.86
CA ILE A 60 7.41 -2.55 1.82
C ILE A 60 8.77 -2.92 1.19
N PRO A 61 9.88 -2.31 1.63
CA PRO A 61 11.21 -2.61 1.11
C PRO A 61 11.61 -4.09 1.29
N PRO A 62 12.57 -4.60 0.50
CA PRO A 62 13.16 -5.92 0.71
C PRO A 62 13.67 -6.12 2.14
N GLU A 63 13.42 -7.30 2.70
CA GLU A 63 13.85 -7.64 4.05
C GLU A 63 15.39 -7.78 4.11
N GLY A 64 15.99 -7.35 5.22
CA GLY A 64 17.44 -7.47 5.43
C GLY A 64 18.29 -6.55 4.55
N ARG A 65 17.68 -5.58 3.86
CA ARG A 65 18.39 -4.54 3.08
C ARG A 65 18.21 -3.17 3.71
N ASP A 66 19.11 -2.25 3.40
CA ASP A 66 18.94 -0.83 3.74
C ASP A 66 17.64 -0.31 3.09
N PRO A 67 16.66 0.16 3.88
CA PRO A 67 15.38 0.61 3.35
C PRO A 67 15.43 2.03 2.76
N VAL A 68 16.44 2.84 3.08
CA VAL A 68 16.52 4.27 2.70
C VAL A 68 16.46 4.51 1.19
N PRO A 69 17.18 3.76 0.32
CA PRO A 69 17.08 3.94 -1.12
C PRO A 69 15.66 3.70 -1.66
N TYR A 70 14.95 2.72 -1.09
CA TYR A 70 13.59 2.37 -1.47
C TYR A 70 12.59 3.46 -1.05
N PHE A 71 12.71 3.96 0.18
CA PHE A 71 11.88 5.07 0.66
C PHE A 71 12.11 6.35 -0.16
N THR A 72 13.36 6.66 -0.48
CA THR A 72 13.72 7.82 -1.31
C THR A 72 13.14 7.69 -2.72
N ALA A 73 13.18 6.50 -3.31
CA ALA A 73 12.59 6.23 -4.63
C ALA A 73 11.07 6.40 -4.61
N LEU A 74 10.38 5.87 -3.59
CA LEU A 74 8.93 6.04 -3.43
C LEU A 74 8.55 7.51 -3.27
N ALA A 75 9.28 8.26 -2.43
CA ALA A 75 9.04 9.68 -2.19
C ALA A 75 9.22 10.51 -3.48
N ARG A 76 10.26 10.19 -4.28
CA ARG A 76 10.46 10.82 -5.58
C ARG A 76 9.30 10.54 -6.53
N MET A 77 8.83 9.30 -6.58
CA MET A 77 7.71 8.90 -7.44
C MET A 77 6.41 9.62 -7.06
N ALA A 78 6.09 9.67 -5.76
CA ALA A 78 4.92 10.39 -5.26
C ALA A 78 4.97 11.88 -5.60
N ARG A 79 6.13 12.51 -5.41
CA ARG A 79 6.35 13.92 -5.77
C ARG A 79 6.13 14.19 -7.26
N VAL A 80 6.61 13.32 -8.14
CA VAL A 80 6.39 13.45 -9.60
C VAL A 80 4.90 13.31 -9.93
N ALA A 81 4.19 12.42 -9.25
CA ALA A 81 2.75 12.23 -9.42
C ALA A 81 1.89 13.32 -8.73
N GLY A 82 2.48 14.23 -7.98
CA GLY A 82 1.75 15.25 -7.20
C GLY A 82 0.97 14.67 -6.02
N LEU A 83 1.37 13.50 -5.50
CA LEU A 83 0.74 12.84 -4.36
C LEU A 83 1.50 13.14 -3.06
N ALA A 84 0.78 13.37 -1.97
CA ALA A 84 1.35 13.83 -0.71
C ALA A 84 1.58 12.71 0.32
N GLU A 85 0.77 11.65 0.28
CA GLU A 85 0.82 10.61 1.31
C GLU A 85 1.86 9.52 0.97
N LEU A 86 2.68 9.18 1.95
CA LEU A 86 3.70 8.14 1.87
C LEU A 86 3.54 7.19 3.05
N SER A 87 2.92 6.03 2.80
CA SER A 87 2.85 4.95 3.78
C SER A 87 4.05 4.04 3.63
N MET A 88 5.06 4.24 4.47
CA MET A 88 6.29 3.47 4.45
C MET A 88 6.92 3.46 5.84
N GLY A 89 7.68 2.42 6.16
CA GLY A 89 8.18 2.17 7.51
C GLY A 89 7.26 1.27 8.34
N MET A 90 7.87 0.29 8.98
CA MET A 90 7.35 -0.68 9.93
C MET A 90 8.18 -0.64 11.21
N SER A 91 7.92 -1.53 12.18
CA SER A 91 8.58 -1.49 13.50
C SER A 91 10.11 -1.40 13.47
N GLY A 92 10.78 -1.93 12.45
CA GLY A 92 12.25 -1.99 12.38
C GLY A 92 12.90 -0.83 11.60
N ASP A 93 12.14 -0.01 10.91
CA ASP A 93 12.66 0.98 9.96
C ASP A 93 11.84 2.28 9.88
N PHE A 94 10.86 2.49 10.78
CA PHE A 94 10.01 3.67 10.76
C PHE A 94 10.78 4.99 10.95
N GLU A 95 11.89 5.01 11.70
CA GLU A 95 12.71 6.21 11.88
C GLU A 95 13.37 6.63 10.56
N ALA A 96 13.93 5.67 9.81
CA ALA A 96 14.49 5.90 8.49
C ALA A 96 13.40 6.35 7.50
N ALA A 97 12.21 5.75 7.58
CA ALA A 97 11.06 6.15 6.78
C ALA A 97 10.64 7.60 7.04
N ILE A 98 10.59 8.04 8.31
CA ILE A 98 10.31 9.43 8.69
C ILE A 98 11.39 10.37 8.11
N GLY A 99 12.66 10.00 8.22
CA GLY A 99 13.77 10.75 7.61
C GLY A 99 13.66 10.90 6.08
N CYS A 100 12.97 9.98 5.42
CA CYS A 100 12.68 10.01 3.99
C CYS A 100 11.31 10.64 3.65
N GLY A 101 10.59 11.19 4.63
CA GLY A 101 9.33 11.91 4.41
C GLY A 101 8.05 11.08 4.53
N ALA A 102 8.08 9.93 5.22
CA ALA A 102 6.87 9.15 5.49
C ALA A 102 5.80 10.01 6.19
N SER A 103 4.56 9.98 5.69
CA SER A 103 3.40 10.62 6.32
C SER A 103 2.62 9.64 7.21
N SER A 104 2.86 8.34 7.03
CA SER A 104 2.23 7.27 7.79
C SER A 104 3.21 6.10 7.96
N VAL A 105 3.42 5.67 9.21
CA VAL A 105 4.24 4.50 9.56
C VAL A 105 3.35 3.40 10.16
N ARG A 106 3.73 2.13 9.96
CA ARG A 106 2.93 0.95 10.33
C ARG A 106 3.60 0.14 11.42
N VAL A 107 3.40 0.54 12.68
CA VAL A 107 4.08 -0.07 13.83
C VAL A 107 3.22 -1.15 14.48
N GLY A 108 3.76 -2.37 14.54
CA GLY A 108 3.10 -3.52 15.15
C GLY A 108 3.87 -4.02 16.36
N SER A 109 4.91 -4.81 16.12
CA SER A 109 5.69 -5.47 17.16
C SER A 109 6.32 -4.54 18.20
N ALA A 110 6.70 -3.31 17.83
CA ALA A 110 7.23 -2.35 18.80
C ALA A 110 6.18 -1.81 19.78
N ILE A 111 4.88 -1.93 19.45
CA ILE A 111 3.76 -1.54 20.32
C ILE A 111 3.17 -2.77 21.04
N PHE A 112 2.90 -3.84 20.30
CA PHE A 112 2.13 -5.00 20.78
C PHE A 112 2.99 -6.22 21.15
N GLY A 113 4.31 -6.17 20.92
CA GLY A 113 5.18 -7.33 21.06
C GLY A 113 5.08 -8.32 19.88
N HIS A 114 5.76 -9.46 20.02
CA HIS A 114 5.79 -10.48 18.97
C HIS A 114 4.43 -11.15 18.76
N ARG A 115 4.14 -11.51 17.51
CA ARG A 115 2.93 -12.29 17.20
C ARG A 115 3.05 -13.68 17.84
N PRO A 116 2.05 -14.15 18.61
CA PRO A 116 2.05 -15.49 19.15
C PRO A 116 2.12 -16.55 18.04
N ALA A 117 2.91 -17.60 18.24
CA ALA A 117 2.88 -18.74 17.35
C ALA A 117 1.50 -19.42 17.45
N GLY A 118 0.76 -19.49 16.34
CA GLY A 118 -0.54 -20.16 16.26
C GLY A 118 -1.78 -19.27 16.11
N PHE A 119 -1.63 -17.95 15.92
CA PHE A 119 -2.77 -17.12 15.52
C PHE A 119 -3.16 -17.40 14.06
N ALA A 120 -4.11 -18.30 13.83
CA ALA A 120 -4.77 -18.45 12.54
C ALA A 120 -5.76 -17.27 12.37
N PRO A 121 -5.72 -16.54 11.24
CA PRO A 121 -6.74 -15.53 10.97
C PRO A 121 -8.12 -16.19 10.96
N ALA A 122 -9.09 -15.58 11.62
CA ALA A 122 -10.48 -16.04 11.55
C ALA A 122 -10.92 -16.00 10.08
N THR A 123 -11.09 -17.16 9.46
CA THR A 123 -11.61 -17.28 8.11
C THR A 123 -12.99 -16.64 8.10
N LEU A 124 -13.17 -15.54 7.37
CA LEU A 124 -14.50 -15.03 7.03
C LEU A 124 -15.15 -16.06 6.13
N ALA A 125 -15.94 -16.96 6.71
CA ALA A 125 -16.79 -17.87 5.96
C ALA A 125 -17.80 -17.03 5.19
N ALA A 126 -17.61 -16.92 3.87
CA ALA A 126 -18.63 -16.42 2.98
C ALA A 126 -19.86 -17.34 3.12
N LYS A 127 -20.95 -16.81 3.66
CA LYS A 127 -22.26 -17.44 3.51
C LYS A 127 -22.62 -17.34 2.03
N ALA A 128 -22.36 -18.40 1.26
CA ALA A 128 -23.02 -18.64 0.00
C ALA A 128 -24.51 -18.91 0.31
N GLY A 129 -25.33 -17.88 0.27
CA GLY A 129 -26.77 -18.03 0.10
C GLY A 129 -27.02 -18.29 -1.38
N ALA A 130 -27.35 -19.55 -1.69
CA ALA A 130 -28.01 -19.90 -2.94
C ALA A 130 -29.52 -19.74 -2.71
N ASP A 131 -30.11 -18.77 -3.39
CA ASP A 131 -31.55 -18.69 -3.67
C ASP A 131 -31.68 -18.07 -5.08
N GLU A 132 -31.59 -18.93 -6.10
CA GLU A 132 -32.51 -19.10 -7.25
C GLU A 132 -31.94 -20.13 -8.24
#